data_AF-A0A0F8QVW2-F1
#
_entry.id   AF-A0A0F8QVW2-F1
#
_cell.length_a   1.000
_cell.length_b   1.000
_cell.length_c   1.000
_cell.angle_alpha   90.00
_cell.angle_beta   90.00
_cell.angle_gamma   90.00
#
_symmetry.space_group_name_H-M   'P 1'
#
loop_
_entity.id
_entity.type
_entity.pdbx_description
1 polymer ?
#
loop_
_entity_poly.entity_id
_entity_poly.type
_entity_poly.pdbx_seq_one_letter_code
_entity_poly.pdbx_strand_id
1 'polypeptide(L)'
;MTFKNINTAINQELGRIVGVQHHALGIRNQSGERSIYSKPKEFEVWFNQGIAFYESRGYKFQWLSLTTLKVTLPNGKTGKRELSDFEDEYENEYKRQFPARY
;
A
#
# COMPACT_ATOMS: atom_id res chain seq x y z
N MET A 1 -11.46 -32.80 -7.51
CA MET A 1 -10.46 -32.46 -8.55
C MET A 1 -9.14 -33.08 -8.14
N THR A 2 -8.59 -33.99 -8.94
CA THR A 2 -7.29 -34.63 -8.69
C THR A 2 -6.24 -33.92 -9.54
N PHE A 3 -5.37 -33.15 -8.90
CA PHE A 3 -4.30 -32.43 -9.60
C PHE A 3 -3.18 -33.38 -9.96
N LYS A 4 -2.83 -33.47 -11.25
CA LYS A 4 -1.78 -34.38 -11.76
C LYS A 4 -0.35 -33.96 -11.38
N ASN A 5 -0.14 -32.74 -10.87
CA ASN A 5 1.17 -32.19 -10.56
C ASN A 5 1.08 -31.21 -9.40
N ILE A 6 2.01 -31.35 -8.43
CA ILE A 6 2.12 -30.52 -7.23
C ILE A 6 2.24 -29.03 -7.60
N ASN A 7 2.98 -28.70 -8.66
CA ASN A 7 3.17 -27.31 -9.11
C ASN A 7 1.85 -26.67 -9.61
N THR A 8 0.96 -27.47 -10.21
CA THR A 8 -0.34 -26.99 -10.68
C THR A 8 -1.30 -26.72 -9.52
N ALA A 9 -1.24 -27.55 -8.47
CA ALA A 9 -2.00 -27.32 -7.24
C ALA A 9 -1.51 -26.07 -6.50
N ILE A 10 -0.18 -25.88 -6.42
CA ILE A 10 0.43 -24.69 -5.81
C ILE A 10 0.02 -23.41 -6.55
N ASN A 11 0.07 -23.39 -7.88
CA ASN A 11 -0.31 -22.20 -8.65
C ASN A 11 -1.80 -21.84 -8.54
N GLN A 12 -2.68 -22.84 -8.44
CA GLN A 12 -4.10 -22.57 -8.18
C GLN A 12 -4.35 -22.04 -6.77
N GLU A 13 -3.64 -22.57 -5.78
CA GLU A 13 -3.74 -22.09 -4.41
C GLU A 13 -3.18 -20.67 -4.26
N LEU A 14 -2.05 -20.36 -4.91
CA LEU A 14 -1.52 -19.01 -5.00
C LEU A 14 -2.50 -18.06 -5.71
N GLY A 15 -3.15 -18.49 -6.79
CA GLY A 15 -4.20 -17.70 -7.46
C GLY A 15 -5.42 -17.43 -6.57
N ARG A 16 -5.83 -18.41 -5.76
CA ARG A 16 -6.90 -18.22 -4.77
C ARG A 16 -6.49 -17.30 -3.63
N ILE A 17 -5.28 -17.47 -3.09
CA ILE A 17 -4.74 -16.60 -2.05
C ILE A 17 -4.64 -15.16 -2.56
N VAL A 18 -4.18 -14.95 -3.80
CA VAL A 18 -4.16 -13.63 -4.45
C VAL A 18 -5.58 -13.09 -4.62
N GLY A 19 -6.54 -13.90 -5.08
CA GLY A 19 -7.94 -13.49 -5.20
C GLY A 19 -8.58 -13.10 -3.87
N VAL A 20 -8.28 -13.84 -2.80
CA VAL A 20 -8.75 -13.56 -1.43
C VAL A 20 -8.03 -12.34 -0.85
N GLN A 21 -6.74 -12.13 -1.14
CA GLN A 21 -6.00 -10.94 -0.76
C GLN A 21 -6.53 -9.69 -1.46
N HIS A 22 -6.85 -9.75 -2.75
CA HIS A 22 -7.54 -8.67 -3.47
C HIS A 22 -8.94 -8.38 -2.90
N HIS A 23 -9.65 -9.41 -2.44
CA HIS A 23 -10.97 -9.26 -1.82
C HIS A 23 -10.89 -8.74 -0.37
N ALA A 24 -9.85 -9.10 0.39
CA ALA A 24 -9.64 -8.68 1.77
C ALA A 24 -8.99 -7.29 1.89
N LEU A 25 -8.17 -6.89 0.90
CA LEU A 25 -7.75 -5.48 0.71
C LEU A 25 -8.89 -4.62 0.15
N GLY A 26 -9.99 -5.25 -0.27
CA GLY A 26 -11.29 -4.63 -0.44
C GLY A 26 -11.93 -4.27 0.89
N ILE A 27 -11.28 -3.39 1.68
CA ILE A 27 -11.95 -2.49 2.61
C ILE A 27 -12.78 -1.52 1.74
N ARG A 28 -13.82 -2.08 1.11
CA ARG A 28 -14.90 -1.38 0.46
C ARG A 28 -15.89 -1.09 1.57
N ASN A 29 -15.99 0.17 1.97
CA ASN A 29 -17.23 0.68 2.54
C ASN A 29 -18.37 0.23 1.61
N GLN A 30 -19.43 -0.34 2.18
CA GLN A 30 -20.61 -0.86 1.46
C GLN A 30 -21.34 0.18 0.57
N SER A 31 -20.84 1.43 0.51
CA SER A 31 -21.42 2.55 -0.22
C SER A 31 -20.59 3.04 -1.42
N GLY A 32 -19.46 2.42 -1.76
CA GLY A 32 -18.66 2.86 -2.93
C GLY A 32 -17.95 4.22 -2.76
N GLU A 33 -18.10 4.88 -1.63
CA GLU A 33 -17.37 6.09 -1.25
C GLU A 33 -16.00 5.71 -0.65
N ARG A 34 -14.94 6.22 -1.29
CA ARG A 34 -13.56 5.70 -1.20
C ARG A 34 -12.71 6.36 -0.10
N SER A 35 -13.24 7.25 0.75
CA SER A 35 -12.48 7.85 1.86
C SER A 35 -13.43 8.36 2.96
N ILE A 36 -13.01 8.32 4.23
CA ILE A 36 -13.75 8.96 5.34
C ILE A 36 -13.62 10.49 5.34
N TYR A 37 -12.70 11.03 4.53
CA TYR A 37 -12.42 12.46 4.43
C TYR A 37 -13.10 13.06 3.20
N SER A 38 -13.61 14.28 3.34
CA SER A 38 -14.27 15.01 2.25
C SER A 38 -13.32 15.47 1.13
N LYS A 39 -12.02 15.58 1.43
CA LYS A 39 -10.97 16.04 0.51
C LYS A 39 -9.66 15.27 0.77
N PRO A 40 -8.80 15.10 -0.24
CA PRO A 40 -7.45 14.59 -0.01
C PRO A 40 -6.69 15.53 0.92
N LYS A 41 -5.89 14.96 1.81
CA LYS A 41 -4.91 15.72 2.61
C LYS A 41 -3.78 16.18 1.71
N GLU A 42 -3.14 17.30 2.04
CA GLU A 42 -1.89 17.71 1.40
C GLU A 42 -0.83 16.60 1.45
N PHE A 43 0.02 16.53 0.43
CA PHE A 43 1.02 15.47 0.27
C PHE A 43 1.88 15.29 1.53
N GLU A 44 2.42 16.38 2.06
CA GLU A 44 3.28 16.36 3.26
C GLU A 44 2.55 15.78 4.48
N VAL A 45 1.27 16.14 4.67
CA VAL A 45 0.46 15.65 5.78
C VAL A 45 0.16 14.16 5.60
N TRP A 46 -0.20 13.74 4.39
CA TRP A 46 -0.44 12.34 4.06
C TRP A 46 0.83 11.51 4.25
N PHE A 47 1.96 11.99 3.75
CA PHE A 47 3.25 11.34 3.83
C PHE A 47 3.70 11.16 5.28
N ASN A 48 3.71 12.23 6.08
CA ASN A 48 4.12 12.19 7.48
C ASN A 48 3.23 11.27 8.33
N GLN A 49 1.92 11.26 8.08
CA GLN A 49 1.01 10.32 8.75
C GLN A 49 1.27 8.87 8.34
N GLY A 50 1.58 8.63 7.06
CA GLY A 50 2.00 7.33 6.57
C GLY A 50 3.26 6.83 7.28
N ILE A 51 4.29 7.66 7.37
CA ILE A 51 5.52 7.35 8.10
C ILE A 51 5.20 6.98 9.56
N ALA A 52 4.50 7.84 10.29
CA ALA A 52 4.17 7.60 11.70
C ALA A 52 3.38 6.30 11.91
N PHE A 53 2.43 6.01 11.02
CA PHE A 53 1.63 4.78 11.07
C PHE A 53 2.46 3.51 10.85
N TYR A 54 3.42 3.53 9.92
CA TYR A 54 4.30 2.39 9.70
C TYR A 54 5.37 2.27 10.78
N GLU A 55 5.87 3.38 11.33
CA GLU A 55 6.76 3.36 12.50
C GLU A 55 6.09 2.70 13.71
N SER A 56 4.81 2.99 13.97
CA SER A 56 4.07 2.33 15.06
C SER A 56 3.89 0.82 14.84
N ARG A 57 4.16 0.31 13.64
CA ARG A 57 4.13 -1.11 13.27
C ARG A 57 5.52 -1.75 13.19
N GLY A 58 6.55 -1.03 13.64
CA GLY A 58 7.93 -1.52 13.70
C GLY A 58 8.74 -1.32 12.43
N TYR A 59 8.23 -0.55 11.46
CA TYR A 59 9.05 -0.09 10.34
C TYR A 59 10.01 1.00 10.84
N LYS A 60 11.15 1.14 10.16
CA LYS A 60 12.10 2.24 10.44
C LYS A 60 12.42 2.96 9.14
N PHE A 61 12.38 4.29 9.19
CA PHE A 61 12.68 5.15 8.06
C PHE A 61 13.97 5.91 8.34
N GLN A 62 14.85 5.96 7.35
CA GLN A 62 16.09 6.72 7.44
C GLN A 62 16.32 7.45 6.13
N TRP A 63 16.43 8.78 6.19
CA TRP A 63 16.81 9.59 5.04
C TRP A 63 18.26 9.31 4.66
N LEU A 64 18.47 8.92 3.40
CA LEU A 64 19.80 8.78 2.80
C LEU A 64 20.20 10.05 2.03
N SER A 65 19.21 10.79 1.56
CA SER A 65 19.34 12.08 0.87
C SER A 65 18.06 12.89 1.08
N LEU A 66 17.93 14.05 0.43
CA LEU A 66 16.69 14.84 0.44
C LEU A 66 15.51 14.16 -0.28
N THR A 67 15.79 13.18 -1.14
CA THR A 67 14.76 12.49 -1.95
C THR A 67 14.68 11.00 -1.64
N THR A 68 15.69 10.41 -1.02
CA THR A 68 15.77 8.95 -0.85
C THR A 68 15.56 8.54 0.60
N LEU A 69 14.60 7.65 0.84
CA LEU A 69 14.42 6.96 2.12
C LEU A 69 14.89 5.51 2.05
N LYS A 70 15.63 5.10 3.07
CA LYS A 70 15.78 3.69 3.42
C LYS A 70 14.63 3.29 4.32
N VAL A 71 13.89 2.26 3.90
CA VAL A 71 12.81 1.65 4.67
C VAL A 71 13.28 0.30 5.20
N THR A 72 13.25 0.12 6.50
CA THR A 72 13.55 -1.16 7.16
C THR A 72 12.24 -1.75 7.65
N LEU A 73 11.91 -2.95 7.18
CA LEU A 73 10.75 -3.70 7.61
C LEU A 73 10.97 -4.28 9.02
N PRO A 74 9.89 -4.62 9.75
CA PRO A 74 9.99 -5.27 11.06
C PRO A 74 10.79 -6.58 11.06
N ASN A 75 10.83 -7.28 9.91
CA ASN A 75 11.60 -8.51 9.72
C ASN A 75 13.10 -8.28 9.42
N GLY A 76 13.57 -7.02 9.46
CA GLY A 76 14.95 -6.64 9.21
C GLY A 76 15.33 -6.49 7.74
N LYS A 77 14.45 -6.82 6.79
CA LYS A 77 14.70 -6.54 5.36
C LYS A 77 14.67 -5.04 5.11
N THR A 78 15.55 -4.57 4.24
CA THR A 78 15.65 -3.15 3.90
C THR A 78 15.38 -2.92 2.42
N GLY A 79 14.66 -1.85 2.11
CA GLY A 79 14.47 -1.32 0.76
C GLY A 79 14.84 0.16 0.69
N LYS A 80 15.00 0.66 -0.53
CA LYS A 80 15.10 2.10 -0.81
C LYS A 80 13.85 2.54 -1.56
N ARG A 81 13.35 3.71 -1.24
CA ARG A 81 12.19 4.36 -1.87
C ARG A 81 12.55 5.81 -2.14
N GLU A 82 12.25 6.30 -3.33
CA GLU A 82 12.41 7.72 -3.66
C GLU A 82 11.13 8.48 -3.30
N LEU A 83 11.27 9.77 -3.02
CA LEU A 83 10.15 10.66 -2.73
C LEU A 83 9.17 10.71 -3.90
N SER A 84 9.68 10.63 -5.14
CA SER A 84 8.86 10.55 -6.36
C SER A 84 7.95 9.33 -6.39
N ASP A 85 8.35 8.20 -5.79
CA ASP A 85 7.49 7.02 -5.69
C ASP A 85 6.27 7.30 -4.80
N PHE A 86 6.48 8.07 -3.72
CA PHE A 86 5.40 8.48 -2.83
C PHE A 86 4.50 9.54 -3.46
N GLU A 87 5.06 10.47 -4.25
CA GLU A 87 4.29 11.46 -5.01
C GLU A 87 3.40 10.79 -6.05
N ASP A 88 3.90 9.78 -6.77
CA ASP A 88 3.11 9.01 -7.73
C ASP A 88 1.97 8.25 -7.05
N GLU A 89 2.25 7.55 -5.94
CA GLU A 89 1.23 6.89 -5.11
C GLU A 89 0.17 7.89 -4.61
N TYR A 90 0.60 9.09 -4.22
CA TYR A 90 -0.31 10.14 -3.75
C TYR A 90 -1.25 10.64 -4.86
N GLU A 91 -0.71 10.95 -6.04
CA GLU A 91 -1.49 11.47 -7.17
C GLU A 91 -2.38 10.38 -7.81
N ASN A 92 -1.85 9.17 -8.00
CA ASN A 92 -2.50 8.14 -8.79
C ASN A 92 -3.31 7.14 -7.96
N GLU A 93 -3.02 6.95 -6.68
CA GLU A 93 -3.75 6.02 -5.83
C GLU A 93 -4.58 6.75 -4.76
N TYR A 94 -3.95 7.63 -3.99
CA TYR A 94 -4.62 8.30 -2.87
C TYR A 94 -5.67 9.31 -3.35
N LYS A 95 -5.32 10.25 -4.24
CA LYS A 95 -6.29 11.25 -4.73
C LYS A 95 -7.46 10.65 -5.51
N ARG A 96 -7.26 9.54 -6.23
CA ARG A 96 -8.34 8.83 -6.95
C ARG A 96 -9.39 8.18 -6.04
N GLN A 97 -9.14 8.15 -4.73
CA GLN A 97 -10.11 7.76 -3.72
C GLN A 97 -11.07 8.91 -3.36
N PHE A 98 -10.84 10.11 -3.88
CA PHE A 98 -11.69 11.27 -3.65
C PHE A 98 -12.47 11.62 -4.94
N PRO A 99 -13.65 12.23 -4.83
CA PRO A 99 -14.40 12.70 -5.99
C PRO A 99 -13.57 13.73 -6.78
N ALA A 100 -13.57 13.64 -8.11
CA ALA A 100 -12.79 14.49 -9.03
C ALA A 100 -13.14 16.00 -9.00
N ARG A 101 -14.05 16.44 -8.13
CA ARG A 101 -14.50 17.83 -7.99
C ARG A 101 -13.73 18.62 -6.90
N TYR A 102 -12.59 18.10 -6.45
CA TYR A 102 -11.75 18.74 -5.44
C TYR A 102 -10.30 18.83 -5.90
#